data_AF-A0A2E1N075-F1
#
_entry.id   AF-A0A2E1N075-F1
#
_cell.length_a   1.000
_cell.length_b   1.000
_cell.length_c   1.000
_cell.angle_alpha   90.00
_cell.angle_beta   90.00
_cell.angle_gamma   90.00
#
_symmetry.space_group_name_H-M   'P 1'
#
loop_
_entity.id
_entity.type
_entity.pdbx_description
1 polymer ?
#
loop_
_entity_poly.entity_id
_entity_poly.type
_entity_poly.pdbx_seq_one_letter_code
_entity_poly.pdbx_strand_id
1 'polypeptide(L)'
;MQEFEEAAFSLKEGDISRPVLSSLGVHIIRLNSRLGEKIDVSHILFTVDKDLAEKESFGFVNDIRKTISSTKNKDSYFDSLISSVDSPVVSGFFKGVPASSLDKSLGAVFDINKNVENFYSDVLKTSSNYFAIARIDSVYYPSVPDLYEHWGFIESLALEKKYLEVFDSWYKKNKHTVYIKKY
;
A
#
# COMPACT_ATOMS: atom_id res chain seq x y z
N MET A 1 1.24 -22.32 12.81
CA MET A 1 1.49 -21.99 11.38
C MET A 1 0.13 -21.80 10.78
N GLN A 2 -0.43 -20.61 10.94
CA GLN A 2 -1.88 -20.42 10.80
C GLN A 2 -2.36 -20.73 9.38
N GLU A 3 -1.61 -20.32 8.38
CA GLU A 3 -1.92 -20.51 6.96
C GLU A 3 -1.84 -21.99 6.56
N PHE A 4 -0.90 -22.74 7.14
CA PHE A 4 -0.78 -24.19 6.93
C PHE A 4 -1.95 -24.95 7.56
N GLU A 5 -2.28 -24.61 8.80
CA GLU A 5 -3.34 -25.27 9.56
C GLU A 5 -4.70 -24.99 8.90
N GLU A 6 -5.01 -23.72 8.60
CA GLU A 6 -6.26 -23.35 7.91
C GLU A 6 -6.41 -24.06 6.56
N ALA A 7 -5.35 -24.11 5.76
CA ALA A 7 -5.38 -24.81 4.48
C ALA A 7 -5.60 -26.32 4.69
N ALA A 8 -4.89 -26.96 5.61
CA ALA A 8 -5.04 -28.38 5.92
C ALA A 8 -6.47 -28.74 6.40
N PHE A 9 -7.06 -27.90 7.25
CA PHE A 9 -8.42 -28.08 7.74
C PHE A 9 -9.50 -27.84 6.68
N SER A 10 -9.20 -27.11 5.61
CA SER A 10 -10.13 -26.86 4.49
C SER A 10 -10.21 -28.01 3.48
N LEU A 11 -9.25 -28.94 3.48
CA LEU A 11 -9.19 -30.07 2.53
C LEU A 11 -10.14 -31.19 2.90
N LYS A 12 -10.59 -31.94 1.89
CA LYS A 12 -11.28 -33.23 2.07
C LYS A 12 -10.27 -34.37 2.09
N GLU A 13 -10.64 -35.50 2.68
CA GLU A 13 -9.76 -36.66 2.73
C GLU A 13 -9.36 -37.10 1.32
N GLY A 14 -8.06 -37.30 1.11
CA GLY A 14 -7.47 -37.62 -0.18
C GLY A 14 -7.08 -36.41 -1.03
N ASP A 15 -7.56 -35.19 -0.72
CA ASP A 15 -7.28 -33.99 -1.51
C ASP A 15 -5.87 -33.44 -1.28
N ILE A 16 -5.34 -32.79 -2.33
CA ILE A 16 -4.07 -32.08 -2.32
C ILE A 16 -4.36 -30.58 -2.42
N SER A 17 -3.72 -29.77 -1.58
CA SER A 17 -3.85 -28.33 -1.57
C SER A 17 -3.16 -27.69 -2.78
N ARG A 18 -3.61 -26.47 -3.11
CA ARG A 18 -2.78 -25.54 -3.87
C ARG A 18 -1.53 -25.18 -3.05
N PRO A 19 -0.44 -24.69 -3.67
CA PRO A 19 0.74 -24.24 -2.93
C PRO A 19 0.38 -23.18 -1.89
N VAL A 20 0.75 -23.41 -0.62
CA VAL A 20 0.46 -22.53 0.52
C VAL A 20 1.75 -21.89 0.99
N LEU A 21 1.81 -20.56 0.99
CA LEU A 21 2.99 -19.83 1.47
C LEU A 21 2.94 -19.72 3.01
N SER A 22 4.06 -20.04 3.67
CA SER A 22 4.27 -19.88 5.11
C SER A 22 5.60 -19.17 5.39
N SER A 23 5.86 -18.87 6.65
CA SER A 23 7.13 -18.30 7.09
C SER A 23 8.35 -19.18 6.82
N LEU A 24 8.18 -20.49 6.62
CA LEU A 24 9.26 -21.46 6.35
C LEU A 24 9.45 -21.75 4.86
N GLY A 25 8.53 -21.29 4.00
CA GLY A 25 8.51 -21.60 2.58
C GLY A 25 7.13 -22.04 2.09
N VAL A 26 7.11 -22.72 0.95
CA VAL A 26 5.89 -23.13 0.26
C VAL A 26 5.56 -24.59 0.61
N HIS A 27 4.32 -24.83 1.03
CA HIS A 27 3.81 -26.15 1.38
C HIS A 27 2.84 -26.66 0.32
N ILE A 28 2.96 -27.93 -0.02
CA ILE A 28 1.90 -28.69 -0.70
C ILE A 28 1.41 -29.73 0.30
N ILE A 29 0.13 -29.66 0.65
CA ILE A 29 -0.46 -30.42 1.75
C ILE A 29 -1.42 -31.45 1.18
N ARG A 30 -1.37 -32.69 1.67
CA ARG A 30 -2.34 -33.75 1.38
C ARG A 30 -3.01 -34.17 2.67
N LEU A 31 -4.34 -34.22 2.69
CA LEU A 31 -5.09 -34.77 3.81
C LEU A 31 -5.21 -36.29 3.65
N ASN A 32 -4.64 -37.05 4.59
CA ASN A 32 -4.68 -38.51 4.56
C ASN A 32 -5.97 -39.05 5.20
N SER A 33 -6.30 -38.56 6.39
CA SER A 33 -7.52 -38.95 7.11
C SER A 33 -7.96 -37.88 8.11
N ARG A 34 -9.24 -37.87 8.49
CA ARG A 34 -9.86 -36.97 9.45
C ARG A 34 -10.71 -37.77 10.44
N LEU A 35 -10.37 -37.63 11.72
CA LEU A 35 -11.09 -38.23 12.85
C LEU A 35 -11.56 -37.12 13.80
N GLY A 36 -12.78 -36.63 13.57
CA GLY A 36 -13.33 -35.49 14.32
C GLY A 36 -12.51 -34.22 14.06
N GLU A 37 -11.95 -33.64 15.14
CA GLU A 37 -11.08 -32.46 15.08
C GLU A 37 -9.60 -32.80 14.79
N LYS A 38 -9.24 -34.09 14.80
CA LYS A 38 -7.87 -34.52 14.49
C LYS A 38 -7.75 -34.84 13.00
N ILE A 39 -6.75 -34.24 12.35
CA ILE A 39 -6.41 -34.48 10.96
C ILE A 39 -5.01 -35.12 10.87
N ASP A 40 -4.87 -36.10 9.98
CA ASP A 40 -3.59 -36.69 9.59
C ASP A 40 -3.22 -36.17 8.19
N VAL A 41 -2.07 -35.53 8.08
CA VAL A 41 -1.64 -34.82 6.87
C VAL A 41 -0.20 -35.18 6.50
N SER A 42 0.06 -35.28 5.20
CA SER A 42 1.40 -35.28 4.64
C SER A 42 1.64 -33.96 3.94
N HIS A 43 2.84 -33.39 4.07
CA HIS A 43 3.18 -32.16 3.38
C HIS A 43 4.58 -32.23 2.77
N ILE A 44 4.77 -31.49 1.68
CA ILE A 44 6.08 -31.22 1.08
C ILE A 44 6.38 -29.74 1.33
N LEU A 45 7.47 -29.47 2.05
CA LEU A 45 7.97 -28.13 2.27
C LEU A 45 9.09 -27.81 1.28
N PHE A 46 8.87 -26.82 0.44
CA PHE A 46 9.93 -26.14 -0.31
C PHE A 46 10.40 -24.96 0.52
N THR A 47 11.58 -25.09 1.13
CA THR A 47 12.20 -23.98 1.85
C THR A 47 12.61 -22.91 0.86
N VAL A 48 11.94 -21.77 0.92
CA VAL A 48 12.39 -20.57 0.20
C VAL A 48 13.33 -19.86 1.15
N ASP A 49 14.62 -19.85 0.82
CA ASP A 49 15.57 -19.00 1.52
C ASP A 49 15.16 -17.55 1.26
N LYS A 50 14.66 -16.90 2.32
CA LYS A 50 14.17 -15.52 2.24
C LYS A 50 15.27 -14.56 1.82
N ASP A 51 16.50 -14.79 2.27
CA ASP A 51 17.63 -13.95 1.94
C ASP A 51 18.03 -14.13 0.47
N LEU A 52 17.96 -15.36 -0.04
CA LEU A 52 18.18 -15.64 -1.46
C LEU A 52 17.08 -15.04 -2.33
N ALA A 53 15.81 -15.28 -1.98
CA ALA A 53 14.66 -14.74 -2.72
C ALA A 53 14.63 -13.21 -2.69
N GLU A 54 15.03 -12.60 -1.57
CA GLU A 54 15.18 -11.15 -1.46
C GLU A 54 16.30 -10.64 -2.37
N LYS A 55 17.47 -11.30 -2.37
CA LYS A 55 18.59 -10.94 -3.27
C LYS A 55 18.22 -11.07 -4.74
N GLU A 56 17.54 -12.15 -5.11
CA GLU A 56 17.07 -12.37 -6.48
C GLU A 56 16.04 -11.32 -6.90
N SER A 57 15.07 -11.02 -6.03
CA SER A 57 14.06 -10.00 -6.27
C SER A 57 14.69 -8.61 -6.43
N PHE A 58 15.62 -8.25 -5.54
CA PHE A 58 16.38 -7.01 -5.66
C PHE A 58 17.21 -6.96 -6.95
N GLY A 59 17.90 -8.06 -7.28
CA GLY A 59 18.71 -8.17 -8.49
C GLY A 59 17.88 -7.97 -9.76
N PHE A 60 16.74 -8.65 -9.84
CA PHE A 60 15.80 -8.52 -10.95
C PHE A 60 15.31 -7.08 -11.14
N VAL A 61 14.85 -6.43 -10.07
CA VAL A 61 14.37 -5.04 -10.15
C VAL A 61 15.53 -4.09 -10.49
N ASN A 62 16.72 -4.31 -9.93
CA ASN A 62 17.89 -3.51 -10.24
C ASN A 62 18.33 -3.65 -11.71
N ASP A 63 18.18 -4.83 -12.30
CA ASP A 63 18.49 -5.04 -13.71
C ASP A 63 17.47 -4.35 -14.62
N ILE A 64 16.17 -4.41 -14.30
CA ILE A 64 15.14 -3.59 -14.96
C ILE A 64 15.51 -2.10 -14.91
N ARG A 65 15.95 -1.61 -13.74
CA ARG A 65 16.38 -0.22 -13.57
C ARG A 65 17.55 0.15 -14.49
N LYS A 66 18.56 -0.71 -14.59
CA LYS A 66 19.69 -0.49 -15.51
C LYS A 66 19.20 -0.42 -16.95
N THR A 67 18.29 -1.32 -17.34
CA THR A 67 17.69 -1.33 -18.68
C THR A 67 16.92 -0.05 -18.98
N ILE A 68 16.09 0.43 -18.04
CA ILE A 68 15.42 1.73 -18.13
C ILE A 68 16.47 2.83 -18.32
N SER A 69 17.54 2.81 -17.53
CA SER A 69 18.59 3.84 -17.56
C SER A 69 19.40 3.86 -18.86
N SER A 70 19.57 2.72 -19.53
CA SER A 70 20.29 2.60 -20.81
C SER A 70 19.41 2.80 -22.05
N THR A 71 18.08 2.75 -21.90
CA THR A 71 17.14 2.86 -23.03
C THR A 71 17.06 4.30 -23.53
N LYS A 72 16.99 4.52 -24.85
CA LYS A 72 16.84 5.86 -25.44
C LYS A 72 15.47 6.49 -25.13
N ASN A 73 14.41 5.69 -25.12
CA ASN A 73 13.04 6.12 -24.83
C ASN A 73 12.57 5.51 -23.49
N LYS A 74 13.16 6.02 -22.40
CA LYS A 74 12.98 5.46 -21.04
C LYS A 74 11.54 5.49 -20.59
N ASP A 75 10.85 6.60 -20.86
CA ASP A 75 9.49 6.84 -20.39
C ASP A 75 8.51 5.87 -21.07
N SER A 76 8.58 5.73 -22.40
CA SER A 76 7.74 4.77 -23.14
C SER A 76 8.01 3.32 -22.73
N TYR A 77 9.27 2.96 -22.47
CA TYR A 77 9.62 1.64 -21.97
C TYR A 77 9.04 1.40 -20.57
N PHE A 78 9.15 2.39 -19.68
CA PHE A 78 8.60 2.34 -18.34
C PHE A 78 7.07 2.24 -18.33
N ASP A 79 6.38 3.02 -19.17
CA ASP A 79 4.93 2.96 -19.34
C ASP A 79 4.48 1.59 -19.87
N SER A 80 5.26 1.00 -20.79
CA SER A 80 5.03 -0.36 -21.28
C SER A 80 5.18 -1.42 -20.18
N LEU A 81 6.16 -1.26 -19.28
CA LEU A 81 6.31 -2.14 -18.13
C LEU A 81 5.11 -2.02 -17.18
N ILE A 82 4.68 -0.80 -16.83
CA ILE A 82 3.51 -0.60 -15.96
C ILE A 82 2.27 -1.26 -16.56
N SER A 83 2.01 -1.09 -17.86
CA SER A 83 0.86 -1.69 -18.52
C SER A 83 0.91 -3.22 -18.62
N SER A 84 2.10 -3.81 -18.59
CA SER A 84 2.26 -5.28 -18.59
C SER A 84 2.07 -5.93 -17.22
N VAL A 85 2.09 -5.14 -16.13
CA VAL A 85 1.95 -5.66 -14.77
C VAL A 85 0.50 -5.49 -14.30
N ASP A 86 -0.20 -6.61 -14.16
CA ASP A 86 -1.59 -6.65 -13.73
C ASP A 86 -1.70 -6.66 -12.18
N SER A 87 -1.15 -5.62 -11.55
CA SER A 87 -1.18 -5.46 -10.09
C SER A 87 -1.33 -4.00 -9.68
N PRO A 88 -2.55 -3.42 -9.78
CA PRO A 88 -2.80 -2.01 -9.50
C PRO A 88 -2.50 -1.60 -8.05
N VAL A 89 -2.34 -2.57 -7.14
CA VAL A 89 -2.01 -2.34 -5.73
C VAL A 89 -0.52 -2.05 -5.52
N VAL A 90 0.36 -2.60 -6.36
CA VAL A 90 1.83 -2.54 -6.19
C VAL A 90 2.52 -1.77 -7.31
N SER A 91 1.94 -1.79 -8.51
CA SER A 91 2.45 -1.11 -9.71
C SER A 91 1.30 -0.41 -10.43
N GLY A 92 1.44 0.88 -10.68
CA GLY A 92 0.38 1.62 -11.33
C GLY A 92 0.76 3.06 -11.62
N PHE A 93 -0.12 3.70 -12.39
CA PHE A 93 -0.04 5.13 -12.66
C PHE A 93 -0.89 5.89 -11.64
N PHE A 94 -0.25 6.73 -10.82
CA PHE A 94 -0.91 7.51 -9.79
C PHE A 94 -0.99 8.98 -10.22
N LYS A 95 -2.20 9.54 -10.32
CA LYS A 95 -2.41 10.95 -10.70
C LYS A 95 -3.20 11.69 -9.61
N GLY A 96 -2.64 12.79 -9.11
CA GLY A 96 -3.31 13.62 -8.09
C GLY A 96 -3.51 12.93 -6.74
N VAL A 97 -2.70 11.92 -6.45
CA VAL A 97 -2.81 11.11 -5.23
C VAL A 97 -2.02 11.80 -4.10
N PRO A 98 -2.60 11.99 -2.91
CA PRO A 98 -1.86 12.52 -1.77
C PRO A 98 -0.64 11.65 -1.42
N ALA A 99 0.49 12.27 -1.10
CA ALA A 99 1.68 11.54 -0.67
C ALA A 99 1.41 10.62 0.54
N SER A 100 0.46 10.99 1.41
CA SER A 100 0.05 10.21 2.58
C SER A 100 -0.66 8.90 2.25
N SER A 101 -1.23 8.74 1.06
CA SER A 101 -1.84 7.48 0.62
C SER A 101 -0.84 6.52 -0.04
N LEU A 102 0.40 6.96 -0.24
CA LEU A 102 1.46 6.15 -0.80
C LEU A 102 2.24 5.45 0.31
N ASP A 103 2.94 4.37 -0.05
CA ASP A 103 3.87 3.72 0.86
C ASP A 103 4.89 4.73 1.40
N LYS A 104 5.22 4.66 2.69
CA LYS A 104 6.13 5.62 3.35
C LYS A 104 7.48 5.73 2.64
N SER A 105 8.00 4.63 2.10
CA SER A 105 9.27 4.61 1.37
C SER A 105 9.17 5.42 0.07
N LEU A 106 8.02 5.39 -0.61
CA LEU A 106 7.76 6.20 -1.81
C LEU A 106 7.59 7.68 -1.45
N GLY A 107 6.79 7.96 -0.41
CA GLY A 107 6.60 9.31 0.10
C GLY A 107 7.92 10.01 0.43
N ALA A 108 8.84 9.33 1.11
CA ALA A 108 10.15 9.89 1.45
C ALA A 108 11.00 10.23 0.21
N VAL A 109 10.96 9.40 -0.84
CA VAL A 109 11.69 9.67 -2.09
C VAL A 109 11.10 10.87 -2.81
N PHE A 110 9.77 10.99 -2.82
CA PHE A 110 9.08 12.14 -3.41
C PHE A 110 9.37 13.40 -2.61
N ASP A 111 9.49 13.27 -1.28
CA ASP A 111 9.82 14.37 -0.39
C ASP A 111 11.28 14.88 -0.53
N ILE A 112 12.19 14.04 -1.01
CA ILE A 112 13.59 14.44 -1.25
C ILE A 112 13.75 15.04 -2.64
N ASN A 113 13.03 14.51 -3.64
CA ASN A 113 13.20 14.88 -5.06
C ASN A 113 12.16 15.89 -5.56
N LYS A 114 11.71 16.76 -4.64
CA LYS A 114 10.62 17.74 -4.78
C LYS A 114 10.67 18.66 -6.00
N ASN A 115 11.87 18.90 -6.53
CA ASN A 115 12.13 19.87 -7.60
C ASN A 115 12.64 19.20 -8.88
N VAL A 116 12.53 17.87 -8.99
CA VAL A 116 13.04 17.13 -10.14
C VAL A 116 11.87 16.55 -10.92
N GLU A 117 11.64 17.08 -12.11
CA GLU A 117 10.72 16.51 -13.07
C GLU A 117 11.32 15.26 -13.73
N ASN A 118 10.47 14.28 -14.04
CA ASN A 118 10.85 13.02 -14.68
C ASN A 118 11.97 12.27 -13.93
N PHE A 119 11.95 12.32 -12.60
CA PHE A 119 12.94 11.65 -11.75
C PHE A 119 12.64 10.15 -11.65
N TYR A 120 13.68 9.32 -11.77
CA TYR A 120 13.61 7.88 -11.52
C TYR A 120 14.34 7.54 -10.22
N SER A 121 13.65 6.86 -9.30
CA SER A 121 14.22 6.47 -8.01
C SER A 121 15.28 5.38 -8.13
N ASP A 122 16.06 5.21 -7.06
CA ASP A 122 16.74 3.95 -6.78
C ASP A 122 15.75 2.80 -6.56
N VAL A 123 16.25 1.56 -6.48
CA VAL A 123 15.42 0.43 -6.07
C VAL A 123 15.10 0.60 -4.59
N LEU A 124 13.81 0.67 -4.27
CA LEU A 124 13.31 0.93 -2.93
C LEU A 124 12.66 -0.32 -2.38
N LYS A 125 12.86 -0.58 -1.08
CA LYS A 125 12.09 -1.58 -0.35
C LYS A 125 10.88 -0.89 0.29
N THR A 126 9.69 -1.32 -0.10
CA THR A 126 8.41 -0.83 0.44
C THR A 126 8.14 -1.41 1.83
N SER A 127 7.22 -0.81 2.58
CA SER A 127 6.82 -1.33 3.90
C SER A 127 6.19 -2.72 3.82
N SER A 128 5.60 -3.07 2.67
CA SER A 128 5.05 -4.39 2.36
C SER A 128 6.10 -5.41 1.86
N ASN A 129 7.41 -5.12 2.02
CA ASN A 129 8.53 -6.00 1.66
C ASN A 129 8.67 -6.30 0.15
N TYR A 130 8.11 -5.47 -0.71
CA TYR A 130 8.33 -5.51 -2.17
C TYR A 130 9.42 -4.52 -2.58
N PHE A 131 10.16 -4.85 -3.64
CA PHE A 131 11.07 -3.93 -4.30
C PHE A 131 10.36 -3.18 -5.42
N ALA A 132 10.53 -1.86 -5.46
CA ALA A 132 9.89 -0.99 -6.43
C ALA A 132 10.86 0.05 -7.00
N ILE A 133 10.54 0.53 -8.20
CA ILE A 133 11.14 1.70 -8.83
C ILE A 133 10.01 2.67 -9.09
N ALA A 134 10.19 3.94 -8.73
CA ALA A 134 9.20 4.98 -8.94
C ALA A 134 9.73 6.03 -9.92
N ARG A 135 8.82 6.53 -10.77
CA ARG A 135 9.03 7.71 -11.58
C ARG A 135 8.18 8.85 -11.05
N ILE A 136 8.76 10.02 -10.87
CA ILE A 136 8.06 11.25 -10.49
C ILE A 136 7.91 12.09 -11.74
N ASP A 137 6.68 12.29 -12.18
CA ASP A 137 6.38 13.17 -13.31
C ASP A 137 6.21 14.61 -12.84
N SER A 138 5.39 14.81 -11.79
CA SER A 138 5.15 16.13 -11.19
C SER A 138 4.73 16.00 -9.73
N VAL A 139 5.09 17.00 -8.92
CA VAL A 139 4.67 17.11 -7.51
C VAL A 139 3.98 18.46 -7.34
N TYR A 140 2.73 18.42 -6.90
CA TYR A 140 1.94 19.62 -6.62
C TYR A 140 1.84 19.81 -5.11
N TYR A 141 2.09 21.04 -4.66
CA TYR A 141 1.91 21.40 -3.25
C TYR A 141 0.55 22.04 -3.03
N PRO A 142 -0.08 21.78 -1.88
CA PRO A 142 -1.23 22.57 -1.47
C PRO A 142 -0.77 24.03 -1.35
N SER A 143 -1.32 24.88 -2.21
CA SER A 143 -1.21 26.33 -2.08
C SER A 143 -2.29 26.85 -1.14
N VAL A 144 -2.03 28.01 -0.52
CA VAL A 144 -3.11 28.75 0.14
C VAL A 144 -4.09 29.17 -0.96
N PRO A 145 -5.38 28.79 -0.87
CA PRO A 145 -6.37 29.18 -1.87
C PRO A 145 -6.43 30.71 -1.91
N ASP A 146 -6.35 31.31 -3.10
CA ASP A 146 -6.53 32.75 -3.22
C ASP A 146 -8.01 33.13 -3.10
N LEU A 147 -8.24 34.38 -2.69
CA LEU A 147 -9.59 34.89 -2.44
C LEU A 147 -10.44 35.07 -3.70
N TYR A 148 -9.82 35.17 -4.88
CA TYR A 148 -10.53 35.46 -6.12
C TYR A 148 -10.99 34.17 -6.82
N GLU A 149 -10.10 33.18 -6.96
CA GLU A 149 -10.43 31.90 -7.60
C GLU A 149 -11.18 30.97 -6.66
N HIS A 150 -11.01 31.10 -5.35
CA HIS A 150 -11.57 30.18 -4.35
C HIS A 150 -12.51 30.83 -3.33
N TRP A 151 -13.13 31.98 -3.66
CA TRP A 151 -14.05 32.70 -2.77
C TRP A 151 -15.09 31.80 -2.09
N GLY A 152 -15.83 30.99 -2.86
CA GLY A 152 -16.93 30.19 -2.32
C GLY A 152 -16.48 29.12 -1.31
N PHE A 153 -15.29 28.56 -1.51
CA PHE A 153 -14.70 27.62 -0.57
C PHE A 153 -14.27 28.34 0.72
N ILE A 154 -13.60 29.49 0.61
CA ILE A 154 -13.15 30.29 1.74
C ILE A 154 -14.35 30.82 2.55
N GLU A 155 -15.40 31.28 1.87
CA GLU A 155 -16.65 31.71 2.49
C GLU A 155 -17.29 30.58 3.31
N SER A 156 -17.33 29.37 2.75
CA SER A 156 -17.85 28.19 3.46
C SER A 156 -17.08 27.90 4.74
N LEU A 157 -15.74 27.90 4.67
CA LEU A 157 -14.88 27.71 5.84
C LEU A 157 -15.05 28.84 6.88
N ALA A 158 -15.18 30.09 6.44
CA ALA A 158 -15.39 31.23 7.33
C ALA A 158 -16.75 31.19 8.04
N LEU A 159 -17.81 30.79 7.31
CA LEU A 159 -19.15 30.59 7.87
C LEU A 159 -19.17 29.45 8.89
N GLU A 160 -18.52 28.32 8.58
CA GLU A 160 -18.38 27.20 9.50
C GLU A 160 -17.66 27.60 10.79
N LYS A 161 -16.52 28.29 10.67
CA LYS A 161 -15.79 28.82 11.83
C LYS A 161 -16.67 29.72 12.69
N LYS A 162 -17.38 30.67 12.08
CA LYS A 162 -18.29 31.58 12.79
C LYS A 162 -19.42 30.81 13.48
N TYR A 163 -20.00 29.82 12.82
CA TYR A 163 -21.02 28.96 13.42
C TYR A 163 -20.49 28.23 14.65
N LEU A 164 -19.30 27.63 14.56
CA LEU A 164 -18.66 26.92 15.67
C LEU A 164 -18.36 27.84 16.86
N GLU A 165 -17.85 29.06 16.61
CA GLU A 165 -17.59 30.05 17.67
C GLU A 165 -18.88 30.49 18.39
N VAL A 166 -19.95 30.72 17.63
CA VAL A 166 -21.27 31.07 18.17
C VAL A 166 -21.84 29.89 18.97
N PHE A 167 -21.75 28.69 18.43
CA PHE A 167 -22.22 27.47 19.09
C PHE A 167 -21.48 27.21 20.39
N ASP A 168 -20.15 27.28 20.41
CA ASP A 168 -19.35 27.06 21.62
C ASP A 168 -19.65 28.12 22.69
N SER A 169 -19.80 29.38 22.29
CA SER A 169 -20.19 30.47 23.19
C SER A 169 -21.60 30.24 23.79
N TRP A 170 -22.55 29.85 22.95
CA TRP A 170 -23.90 29.51 23.39
C TRP A 170 -23.91 28.30 24.32
N TYR A 171 -23.16 27.24 23.99
CA TYR A 171 -23.05 26.03 24.78
C TYR A 171 -22.44 26.34 26.16
N LYS A 172 -21.33 27.07 26.23
CA LYS A 172 -20.69 27.46 27.49
C LYS A 172 -21.61 28.28 28.39
N LYS A 173 -22.43 29.17 27.81
CA LYS A 173 -23.42 29.96 28.55
C LYS A 173 -24.56 29.12 29.10
N ASN A 174 -25.05 28.15 28.34
CA ASN A 174 -26.29 27.43 28.65
C ASN A 174 -26.05 26.03 29.25
N LYS A 175 -24.83 25.49 29.27
CA LYS A 175 -24.56 24.15 29.84
C LYS A 175 -24.96 24.01 31.31
N HIS A 176 -24.96 25.12 32.06
CA HIS A 176 -25.32 25.14 33.47
C HIS A 176 -26.84 25.23 33.70
N THR A 177 -27.63 25.58 32.68
CA THR A 177 -29.09 25.69 32.78
C THR A 177 -29.81 24.40 32.41
N VAL A 178 -29.08 23.38 31.93
CA VAL A 178 -29.63 22.11 31.50
C VAL A 178 -29.09 20.98 32.38
N TYR A 179 -29.98 20.27 33.07
CA TYR A 179 -29.63 19.08 33.86
C TYR A 179 -29.68 17.82 32.97
N ILE A 180 -28.54 17.17 32.77
CA ILE A 180 -28.44 15.93 31.98
C ILE A 180 -28.29 14.75 32.95
N LYS A 181 -29.33 13.91 33.05
CA LYS A 181 -29.28 12.65 33.79
C LYS A 181 -28.89 11.52 32.84
N LYS A 182 -27.75 10.89 33.07
CA LYS A 182 -27.28 9.72 32.32
C LYS A 182 -27.75 8.46 33.04
N TYR A 183 -28.49 7.60 32.35
CA TYR A 183 -28.90 6.28 32.83
C TYR A 183 -27.85 5.24 32.46
#